data_AF-A0A9E2B6M1-F1
#
_entry.id   AF-A0A9E2B6M1-F1
#
_cell.length_a   1.000
_cell.length_b   1.000
_cell.length_c   1.000
_cell.angle_alpha   90.00
_cell.angle_beta   90.00
_cell.angle_gamma   90.00
#
_symmetry.space_group_name_H-M   'P 1'
#
loop_
_entity.id
_entity.type
_entity.pdbx_description
1 polymer ?
#
loop_
_entity_poly.entity_id
_entity_poly.type
_entity_poly.pdbx_seq_one_letter_code
_entity_poly.pdbx_strand_id
1 'polypeptide(L)'
;MKIHSLVLAGAIALPVQHDANWQLLEYSRLEANQVTFSEAGMMVTVDQSASPIIYPLENPKTVAKVTVTGNLSNLLKVPAASQGQKGSDDFSLKIGLVVAGDKTLNGFQKMFSAKWIRKLFELAPDGVGVEKIYFLTAVQNQGLLGQQRQHPLSDLIYENNVWLLDKTGDFDLTYSLEKPQKVIAIWLSIDGDDTRSNYTTTINSLVLEG
;
A
#
# COMPACT_ATOMS: atom_id res chain seq x y z
N MET A 1 5.65 23.88 37.06
CA MET A 1 4.49 23.05 36.67
C MET A 1 4.54 22.87 35.15
N LYS A 2 4.96 21.70 34.65
CA LYS A 2 5.08 21.45 33.20
C LYS A 2 3.70 21.04 32.67
N ILE A 3 3.03 21.97 31.99
CA ILE A 3 1.77 21.69 31.29
C ILE A 3 2.12 20.74 30.14
N HIS A 4 1.76 19.47 30.27
CA HIS A 4 1.82 18.53 29.16
C HIS A 4 0.68 18.91 28.22
N SER A 5 1.03 19.51 27.08
CA SER A 5 0.06 19.74 26.02
C SER A 5 -0.38 18.37 25.50
N LEU A 6 -1.64 18.03 25.72
CA LEU A 6 -2.27 16.85 25.14
C LEU A 6 -2.43 17.14 23.64
N VAL A 7 -1.53 16.60 22.81
CA VAL A 7 -1.73 16.61 21.36
C VAL A 7 -2.80 15.58 21.07
N LEU A 8 -4.00 16.01 20.68
CA LEU A 8 -5.02 15.12 20.13
C LEU A 8 -4.49 14.57 18.79
N ALA A 9 -4.16 13.29 18.77
CA ALA A 9 -3.92 12.53 17.55
C ALA A 9 -5.19 12.56 16.68
N GLY A 10 -5.08 13.10 15.47
CA GLY A 10 -6.17 13.09 14.51
C GLY A 10 -6.22 11.77 13.75
N ALA A 11 -7.41 11.17 13.66
CA ALA A 11 -7.70 10.07 12.74
C ALA A 11 -8.25 10.62 11.41
N ILE A 12 -7.84 10.04 10.29
CA ILE A 12 -8.33 10.38 8.96
C ILE A 12 -8.77 9.10 8.27
N ALA A 13 -10.05 9.00 7.94
CA ALA A 13 -10.57 7.95 7.06
C ALA A 13 -10.37 8.36 5.59
N LEU A 14 -9.79 7.48 4.79
CA LEU A 14 -9.66 7.70 3.35
C LEU A 14 -10.97 7.33 2.65
N PRO A 15 -11.38 8.05 1.59
CA PRO A 15 -12.65 7.84 0.91
C PRO A 15 -12.55 6.61 -0.01
N VAL A 16 -12.75 5.41 0.53
CA VAL A 16 -12.71 4.17 -0.27
C VAL A 16 -14.02 3.89 -1.02
N GLN A 17 -15.08 4.66 -0.76
CA GLN A 17 -16.40 4.51 -1.40
C GLN A 17 -16.54 5.32 -2.69
N HIS A 18 -15.62 6.25 -2.94
CA HIS A 18 -15.66 7.17 -4.08
C HIS A 18 -14.29 7.20 -4.75
N ASP A 19 -14.27 7.44 -6.05
CA ASP A 19 -13.04 7.56 -6.83
C ASP A 19 -12.25 8.85 -6.52
N ALA A 20 -12.83 9.76 -5.73
CA ALA A 20 -12.29 11.09 -5.46
C ALA A 20 -10.83 11.05 -4.97
N ASN A 21 -9.92 11.41 -5.88
CA ASN A 21 -8.45 11.47 -5.76
C ASN A 21 -7.67 10.16 -5.86
N TRP A 22 -8.33 9.01 -6.01
CA TRP A 22 -7.61 7.76 -6.29
C TRP A 22 -7.04 7.76 -7.71
N GLN A 23 -5.75 7.46 -7.80
CA GLN A 23 -5.03 7.30 -9.06
C GLN A 23 -4.84 5.82 -9.34
N LEU A 24 -5.53 5.34 -10.37
CA LEU A 24 -5.40 3.98 -10.88
C LEU A 24 -4.27 4.00 -11.92
N LEU A 25 -3.10 3.47 -11.56
CA LEU A 25 -1.93 3.42 -12.43
C LEU A 25 -1.75 2.02 -13.01
N GLU A 26 -0.91 1.91 -14.04
CA GLU A 26 -0.71 0.65 -14.75
C GLU A 26 0.79 0.36 -14.91
N TYR A 27 1.14 -0.91 -14.87
CA TYR A 27 2.45 -1.38 -15.28
C TYR A 27 2.47 -1.63 -16.79
N SER A 28 3.56 -1.30 -17.48
CA SER A 28 3.61 -1.29 -18.95
C SER A 28 3.42 -2.65 -19.64
N ARG A 29 3.40 -3.77 -18.89
CA ARG A 29 3.40 -5.14 -19.43
C ARG A 29 2.47 -6.09 -18.67
N LEU A 30 1.68 -5.56 -17.74
CA LEU A 30 0.76 -6.33 -16.92
C LEU A 30 -0.63 -5.77 -17.13
N GLU A 31 -1.63 -6.65 -17.14
CA GLU A 31 -3.02 -6.24 -17.06
C GLU A 31 -3.25 -5.53 -15.73
N ALA A 32 -3.98 -4.42 -15.77
CA ALA A 32 -4.31 -3.66 -14.58
C ALA A 32 -5.48 -4.33 -13.84
N ASN A 33 -5.54 -4.14 -12.51
CA ASN A 33 -6.70 -4.59 -11.75
C ASN A 33 -7.94 -3.81 -12.17
N GLN A 34 -9.10 -4.47 -12.08
CA GLN A 34 -10.37 -3.78 -12.21
C GLN A 34 -10.75 -3.20 -10.85
N VAL A 35 -10.88 -1.89 -10.76
CA VAL A 35 -11.21 -1.18 -9.52
C VAL A 35 -12.57 -0.52 -9.66
N THR A 36 -13.44 -0.77 -8.69
CA THR A 36 -14.78 -0.16 -8.62
C THR A 36 -15.02 0.41 -7.22
N PHE A 37 -15.78 1.49 -7.16
CA PHE A 37 -16.12 2.21 -5.94
C PHE A 37 -17.62 2.13 -5.71
N SER A 38 -18.03 1.85 -4.47
CA SER A 38 -19.43 1.75 -4.08
C SER A 38 -19.61 2.10 -2.60
N GLU A 39 -20.85 2.16 -2.12
CA GLU A 39 -21.16 2.32 -0.69
C GLU A 39 -20.49 1.24 0.19
N ALA A 40 -20.26 0.04 -0.36
CA ALA A 40 -19.56 -1.03 0.35
C ALA A 40 -18.05 -0.79 0.47
N GLY A 41 -17.48 0.16 -0.27
CA GLY A 41 -16.05 0.47 -0.32
C GLY A 41 -15.43 0.25 -1.70
N MET A 42 -14.09 0.11 -1.70
CA MET A 42 -13.29 -0.06 -2.92
C MET A 42 -13.15 -1.55 -3.19
N MET A 43 -13.69 -2.02 -4.30
CA MET A 43 -13.54 -3.39 -4.75
C MET A 43 -12.45 -3.47 -5.81
N VAL A 44 -11.41 -4.28 -5.55
CA VAL A 44 -10.30 -4.54 -6.45
C VAL A 44 -10.37 -5.99 -6.91
N THR A 45 -10.74 -6.19 -8.17
CA THR A 45 -10.79 -7.51 -8.80
C THR A 45 -9.48 -7.79 -9.51
N VAL A 46 -8.88 -8.91 -9.15
CA VAL A 46 -7.62 -9.43 -9.69
C VAL A 46 -7.91 -10.66 -10.53
N ASP A 47 -7.53 -10.61 -11.80
CA ASP A 47 -7.47 -11.76 -12.70
C ASP A 47 -6.09 -11.75 -13.36
N GLN A 48 -5.12 -12.38 -12.66
CA GLN A 48 -3.74 -12.48 -13.14
C GLN A 48 -3.14 -11.09 -13.45
N SER A 49 -3.55 -10.11 -12.65
CA SER A 49 -3.32 -8.69 -12.87
C SER A 49 -2.58 -8.09 -11.67
N ALA A 50 -1.97 -6.93 -11.90
CA ALA A 50 -1.40 -6.11 -10.84
C ALA A 50 -1.40 -4.64 -11.28
N SER A 51 -1.67 -3.73 -10.35
CA SER A 51 -1.65 -2.30 -10.61
C SER A 51 -1.48 -1.48 -9.34
N PRO A 52 -0.68 -0.39 -9.36
CA PRO A 52 -0.64 0.56 -8.25
C PRO A 52 -1.95 1.35 -8.16
N ILE A 53 -2.53 1.41 -6.95
CA ILE A 53 -3.68 2.26 -6.65
C ILE A 53 -3.22 3.28 -5.60
N ILE A 54 -3.14 4.55 -5.97
CA ILE A 54 -2.49 5.57 -5.15
C ILE A 54 -3.49 6.64 -4.71
N TYR A 55 -3.46 7.00 -3.43
CA TYR A 55 -4.18 8.13 -2.87
C TYR A 55 -3.20 9.19 -2.36
N PRO A 56 -3.02 10.32 -3.05
CA PRO A 56 -2.25 11.44 -2.52
C PRO A 56 -2.99 12.10 -1.35
N LEU A 57 -2.28 12.36 -0.26
CA LEU A 57 -2.82 13.14 0.84
C LEU A 57 -2.72 14.62 0.49
N GLU A 58 -3.78 15.40 0.75
CA GLU A 58 -3.79 16.84 0.48
C GLU A 58 -2.62 17.58 1.13
N ASN A 59 -2.21 17.12 2.32
CA ASN A 59 -1.06 17.60 3.06
C ASN A 59 -0.35 16.42 3.70
N PRO A 60 0.98 16.47 3.91
CA PRO A 60 1.68 15.45 4.65
C PRO A 60 1.06 15.22 6.03
N LYS A 61 0.84 13.95 6.41
CA LYS A 61 0.27 13.55 7.70
C LYS A 61 1.27 12.75 8.50
N THR A 62 1.38 13.03 9.79
CA THR A 62 2.05 12.12 10.71
C THR A 62 1.12 10.94 10.93
N VAL A 63 1.61 9.72 10.68
CA VAL A 63 0.88 8.46 10.82
C VAL A 63 1.65 7.60 11.80
N ALA A 64 1.01 7.19 12.89
CA ALA A 64 1.48 6.25 13.90
C ALA A 64 0.76 4.90 13.81
N LYS A 65 -0.48 4.87 13.30
CA LYS A 65 -1.28 3.64 13.18
C LYS A 65 -2.04 3.61 11.86
N VAL A 66 -2.16 2.41 11.30
CA VAL A 66 -2.99 2.11 10.13
C VAL A 66 -4.00 1.06 10.52
N THR A 67 -5.27 1.31 10.23
CA THR A 67 -6.36 0.34 10.39
C THR A 67 -7.07 0.18 9.04
N VAL A 68 -7.27 -1.06 8.62
CA VAL A 68 -7.99 -1.40 7.40
C VAL A 68 -8.97 -2.53 7.67
N THR A 69 -10.19 -2.38 7.17
CA THR A 69 -11.21 -3.43 7.20
C THR A 69 -11.66 -3.74 5.79
N GLY A 70 -12.07 -4.99 5.58
CA GLY A 70 -12.35 -5.46 4.23
C GLY A 70 -12.84 -6.89 4.18
N ASN A 71 -12.91 -7.40 2.95
CA ASN A 71 -13.23 -8.78 2.65
C ASN A 71 -12.29 -9.32 1.57
N LEU A 72 -11.88 -10.58 1.70
CA LEU A 72 -11.11 -11.30 0.70
C LEU A 72 -11.93 -12.48 0.16
N SER A 73 -12.20 -12.49 -1.14
CA SER A 73 -13.07 -13.52 -1.73
C SER A 73 -12.39 -14.89 -1.88
N ASN A 74 -11.10 -14.90 -2.21
CA ASN A 74 -10.29 -16.09 -2.46
C ASN A 74 -8.84 -15.84 -2.03
N LEU A 75 -8.13 -16.92 -1.69
CA LEU A 75 -6.70 -16.87 -1.41
C LEU A 75 -5.86 -16.90 -2.70
N LEU A 76 -4.66 -16.34 -2.63
CA LEU A 76 -3.63 -16.47 -3.65
C LEU A 76 -3.22 -17.93 -3.82
N LYS A 77 -2.87 -18.29 -5.06
CA LYS A 77 -2.29 -19.58 -5.46
C LYS A 77 -0.76 -19.62 -5.21
N VAL A 78 -0.32 -19.06 -4.09
CA VAL A 78 1.10 -19.03 -3.71
C VAL A 78 1.47 -20.28 -2.91
N PRO A 79 2.59 -20.97 -3.22
CA PRO A 79 3.17 -21.94 -2.30
C PRO A 79 3.59 -21.22 -1.01
N ALA A 80 3.16 -21.75 0.14
CA ALA A 80 3.36 -21.07 1.42
C ALA A 80 4.84 -20.66 1.66
N ALA A 81 5.79 -21.52 1.31
CA ALA A 81 7.22 -21.28 1.56
C ALA A 81 7.88 -20.25 0.62
N SER A 82 7.22 -19.82 -0.46
CA SER A 82 7.83 -18.98 -1.49
C SER A 82 7.15 -17.62 -1.69
N GLN A 83 6.07 -17.30 -0.95
CA GLN A 83 5.44 -15.99 -1.07
C GLN A 83 6.47 -14.86 -0.80
N GLY A 84 6.52 -13.87 -1.69
CA GLY A 84 7.51 -12.79 -1.66
C GLY A 84 8.84 -13.09 -2.37
N GLN A 85 8.96 -14.27 -3.00
CA GLN A 85 10.09 -14.66 -3.84
C GLN A 85 9.74 -14.55 -5.32
N LYS A 86 10.76 -14.51 -6.18
CA LYS A 86 10.60 -14.43 -7.64
C LYS A 86 9.67 -15.54 -8.17
N GLY A 87 8.61 -15.15 -8.89
CA GLY A 87 7.61 -16.07 -9.44
C GLY A 87 6.49 -16.42 -8.47
N SER A 88 6.50 -15.83 -7.27
CA SER A 88 5.42 -15.87 -6.29
C SER A 88 5.44 -14.61 -5.42
N ASP A 89 5.70 -13.45 -6.02
CA ASP A 89 5.77 -12.14 -5.33
C ASP A 89 4.39 -11.45 -5.25
N ASP A 90 3.32 -12.25 -5.18
CA ASP A 90 1.92 -11.81 -5.10
C ASP A 90 1.46 -11.62 -3.65
N PHE A 91 0.65 -10.59 -3.43
CA PHE A 91 0.05 -10.28 -2.14
C PHE A 91 -1.40 -9.80 -2.31
N SER A 92 -2.31 -10.36 -1.51
CA SER A 92 -3.73 -10.00 -1.52
C SER A 92 -4.00 -8.60 -0.98
N LEU A 93 -3.08 -8.07 -0.17
CA LEU A 93 -3.08 -6.70 0.31
C LEU A 93 -1.70 -6.25 0.78
N LYS A 94 -1.20 -5.16 0.18
CA LYS A 94 -0.10 -4.33 0.70
C LYS A 94 -0.57 -2.89 0.81
N ILE A 95 -0.30 -2.25 1.95
CA ILE A 95 -0.56 -0.82 2.19
C ILE A 95 0.77 -0.09 2.34
N GLY A 96 1.15 0.63 1.30
CA GLY A 96 2.37 1.43 1.22
C GLY A 96 2.14 2.82 1.80
N LEU A 97 2.94 3.16 2.81
CA LEU A 97 3.09 4.52 3.30
C LEU A 97 4.20 5.20 2.49
N VAL A 98 3.84 6.18 1.66
CA VAL A 98 4.83 6.98 0.93
C VAL A 98 5.37 8.04 1.88
N VAL A 99 6.58 7.82 2.39
CA VAL A 99 7.18 8.65 3.44
C VAL A 99 7.91 9.85 2.82
N ALA A 100 7.58 11.03 3.30
CA ALA A 100 8.21 12.28 2.91
C ALA A 100 9.70 12.26 3.27
N GLY A 101 10.54 12.75 2.37
CA GLY A 101 11.98 12.94 2.60
C GLY A 101 12.56 13.97 1.66
N ASP A 102 13.87 13.88 1.43
CA ASP A 102 14.61 14.85 0.61
C ASP A 102 14.97 14.33 -0.79
N LYS A 103 14.83 13.02 -1.06
CA LYS A 103 15.16 12.49 -2.39
C LYS A 103 14.13 12.99 -3.39
N THR A 104 14.59 13.63 -4.44
CA THR A 104 13.77 14.05 -5.59
C THR A 104 14.33 13.42 -6.86
N LEU A 105 13.50 13.25 -7.89
CA LEU A 105 14.00 12.85 -9.21
C LEU A 105 14.57 14.07 -9.91
N ASN A 106 15.87 14.07 -10.19
CA ASN A 106 16.42 15.07 -11.11
C ASN A 106 15.94 14.82 -12.56
N GLY A 107 16.06 15.82 -13.44
CA GLY A 107 15.52 15.75 -14.80
C GLY A 107 15.99 14.52 -15.62
N PHE A 108 17.24 14.10 -15.42
CA PHE A 108 17.78 12.89 -16.06
C PHE A 108 17.17 11.61 -15.48
N GLN A 109 17.08 11.48 -14.15
CA GLN A 109 16.41 10.35 -13.49
C GLN A 109 14.95 10.26 -13.93
N LYS A 110 14.24 11.39 -13.99
CA LYS A 110 12.85 11.44 -14.46
C LYS A 110 12.68 10.90 -15.87
N MET A 111 13.67 11.05 -16.75
CA MET A 111 13.61 10.54 -18.13
C MET A 111 13.75 9.02 -18.24
N PHE A 112 14.45 8.37 -17.30
CA PHE A 112 14.69 6.92 -17.31
C PHE A 112 13.86 6.13 -16.29
N SER A 113 13.23 6.80 -15.32
CA SER A 113 12.36 6.15 -14.33
C SER A 113 11.10 5.56 -14.96
N ALA A 114 10.60 4.46 -14.39
CA ALA A 114 9.30 3.91 -14.74
C ALA A 114 8.17 4.94 -14.54
N LYS A 115 7.09 4.84 -15.32
CA LYS A 115 5.96 5.81 -15.25
C LYS A 115 5.40 5.96 -13.83
N TRP A 116 5.24 4.85 -13.12
CA TRP A 116 4.74 4.84 -11.74
C TRP A 116 5.72 5.53 -10.77
N ILE A 117 7.04 5.40 -10.96
CA ILE A 117 8.05 6.11 -10.15
C ILE A 117 7.91 7.61 -10.40
N ARG A 118 7.80 8.05 -11.66
CA ARG A 118 7.61 9.48 -11.96
C ARG A 118 6.34 10.02 -11.29
N LYS A 119 5.24 9.26 -11.37
CA LYS A 119 3.98 9.63 -10.74
C LYS A 119 4.12 9.76 -9.23
N LEU A 120 4.76 8.79 -8.56
CA LEU A 120 5.01 8.85 -7.12
C LEU A 120 5.71 10.16 -6.69
N PHE A 121 6.74 10.58 -7.42
CA PHE A 121 7.45 11.83 -7.12
C PHE A 121 6.68 13.09 -7.56
N GLU A 122 5.80 13.00 -8.56
CA GLU A 122 4.87 14.08 -8.93
C GLU A 122 3.76 14.31 -7.88
N LEU A 123 3.50 13.33 -7.01
CA LEU A 123 2.51 13.45 -5.93
C LEU A 123 3.07 14.11 -4.66
N ALA A 124 4.39 14.24 -4.56
CA ALA A 124 4.98 14.94 -3.44
C ALA A 124 4.76 16.46 -3.63
N PRO A 125 4.38 17.20 -2.57
CA PRO A 125 4.29 18.66 -2.63
C PRO A 125 5.60 19.29 -3.10
N ASP A 126 5.54 20.48 -3.70
CA ASP A 126 6.74 21.20 -4.16
C ASP A 126 7.78 21.32 -3.03
N GLY A 127 9.01 20.92 -3.34
CA GLY A 127 10.13 20.91 -2.38
C GLY A 127 10.13 19.74 -1.39
N VAL A 128 9.17 18.81 -1.48
CA VAL A 128 9.15 17.56 -0.70
C VAL A 128 9.54 16.40 -1.62
N GLY A 129 10.47 15.58 -1.16
CA GLY A 129 10.88 14.34 -1.80
C GLY A 129 10.24 13.09 -1.20
N VAL A 130 10.67 11.92 -1.68
CA VAL A 130 10.26 10.61 -1.17
C VAL A 130 11.47 9.95 -0.49
N GLU A 131 11.42 9.73 0.82
CA GLU A 131 12.48 8.97 1.52
C GLU A 131 12.43 7.51 1.10
N LYS A 132 11.23 6.93 1.23
CA LYS A 132 10.93 5.51 1.05
C LYS A 132 9.43 5.29 0.89
N ILE A 133 9.08 4.10 0.44
CA ILE A 133 7.75 3.52 0.48
C ILE A 133 7.82 2.38 1.49
N TYR A 134 7.05 2.49 2.56
CA TYR A 134 7.01 1.49 3.63
C TYR A 134 5.72 0.69 3.54
N PHE A 135 5.78 -0.51 2.98
CA PHE A 135 4.65 -1.41 2.85
C PHE A 135 4.38 -2.18 4.13
N LEU A 136 3.13 -2.11 4.57
CA LEU A 136 2.51 -3.01 5.52
C LEU A 136 1.85 -4.14 4.72
N THR A 137 2.37 -5.34 4.86
CA THR A 137 2.05 -6.47 3.97
C THR A 137 1.26 -7.53 4.69
N ALA A 138 0.14 -7.97 4.09
CA ALA A 138 -0.60 -9.15 4.51
C ALA A 138 -0.05 -10.40 3.81
N VAL A 139 0.39 -11.38 4.59
CA VAL A 139 0.91 -12.67 4.12
C VAL A 139 -0.08 -13.79 4.38
N GLN A 140 -0.02 -14.86 3.57
CA GLN A 140 -0.85 -16.06 3.79
C GLN A 140 -0.11 -17.14 4.59
N ASN A 141 1.20 -17.00 4.80
CA ASN A 141 2.00 -17.94 5.57
C ASN A 141 2.45 -17.31 6.90
N GLN A 142 2.06 -17.95 8.00
CA GLN A 142 2.48 -17.62 9.36
C GLN A 142 4.01 -17.47 9.51
N GLY A 143 4.79 -18.30 8.82
CA GLY A 143 6.26 -18.27 8.89
C GLY A 143 6.90 -17.01 8.31
N LEU A 144 6.14 -16.21 7.55
CA LEU A 144 6.60 -14.95 6.96
C LEU A 144 6.28 -13.73 7.82
N LEU A 145 5.46 -13.86 8.87
CA LEU A 145 5.11 -12.75 9.75
C LEU A 145 6.34 -12.20 10.48
N GLY A 146 6.37 -10.88 10.61
CA GLY A 146 7.47 -10.13 11.23
C GLY A 146 8.72 -10.03 10.35
N GLN A 147 8.76 -10.70 9.19
CA GLN A 147 9.87 -10.55 8.27
C GLN A 147 9.81 -9.20 7.55
N GLN A 148 10.99 -8.67 7.27
CA GLN A 148 11.18 -7.43 6.52
C GLN A 148 12.11 -7.68 5.35
N ARG A 149 11.87 -7.01 4.22
CA ARG A 149 12.81 -6.98 3.10
C ARG A 149 12.85 -5.61 2.45
N GLN A 150 13.98 -5.31 1.81
CA GLN A 150 14.06 -4.27 0.79
C GLN A 150 13.71 -4.92 -0.55
N HIS A 151 12.83 -4.29 -1.34
CA HIS A 151 12.38 -4.87 -2.60
C HIS A 151 13.55 -4.91 -3.61
N PRO A 152 13.77 -6.04 -4.33
CA PRO A 152 14.95 -6.20 -5.18
C PRO A 152 15.01 -5.23 -6.37
N LEU A 153 13.87 -4.66 -6.77
CA LEU A 153 13.80 -3.72 -7.90
C LEU A 153 13.91 -2.24 -7.53
N SER A 154 13.97 -1.88 -6.24
CA SER A 154 14.02 -0.47 -5.83
C SER A 154 14.61 -0.29 -4.43
N ASP A 155 15.57 0.61 -4.29
CA ASP A 155 16.13 0.99 -2.99
C ASP A 155 15.14 1.78 -2.12
N LEU A 156 14.07 2.31 -2.73
CA LEU A 156 13.04 3.08 -2.04
C LEU A 156 11.97 2.20 -1.38
N ILE A 157 11.83 0.94 -1.79
CA ILE A 157 10.71 0.10 -1.36
C ILE A 157 11.17 -0.83 -0.23
N TYR A 158 10.52 -0.69 0.92
CA TYR A 158 10.69 -1.52 2.10
C TYR A 158 9.37 -2.18 2.43
N GLU A 159 9.41 -3.47 2.73
CA GLU A 159 8.23 -4.26 3.01
C GLU A 159 8.34 -4.89 4.39
N ASN A 160 7.25 -4.84 5.14
CA ASN A 160 7.13 -5.44 6.46
C ASN A 160 5.87 -6.31 6.51
N ASN A 161 6.06 -7.61 6.75
CA ASN A 161 4.97 -8.58 6.82
C ASN A 161 4.31 -8.51 8.19
N VAL A 162 3.22 -7.77 8.30
CA VAL A 162 2.63 -7.40 9.60
C VAL A 162 1.29 -8.07 9.88
N TRP A 163 0.63 -8.60 8.85
CA TRP A 163 -0.70 -9.21 8.98
C TRP A 163 -0.73 -10.62 8.41
N LEU A 164 -1.47 -11.50 9.08
CA LEU A 164 -1.82 -12.81 8.55
C LEU A 164 -3.20 -12.73 7.91
N LEU A 165 -3.28 -13.04 6.63
CA LEU A 165 -4.52 -13.15 5.87
C LEU A 165 -4.54 -14.50 5.15
N ASP A 166 -4.65 -15.57 5.94
CA ASP A 166 -4.55 -16.98 5.51
C ASP A 166 -5.92 -17.64 5.27
N LYS A 167 -7.00 -16.85 5.35
CA LYS A 167 -8.38 -17.28 5.14
C LYS A 167 -9.18 -16.24 4.36
N THR A 168 -10.20 -16.70 3.66
CA THR A 168 -11.18 -15.85 2.99
C THR A 168 -12.17 -15.25 3.99
N GLY A 169 -12.92 -14.25 3.55
CA GLY A 169 -13.95 -13.58 4.34
C GLY A 169 -13.48 -12.23 4.85
N ASP A 170 -14.15 -11.75 5.89
CA ASP A 170 -13.92 -10.43 6.44
C ASP A 170 -12.60 -10.38 7.21
N PHE A 171 -11.91 -9.25 7.10
CA PHE A 171 -10.71 -8.93 7.85
C PHE A 171 -10.81 -7.57 8.53
N ASP A 172 -10.14 -7.48 9.68
CA ASP A 172 -9.89 -6.26 10.43
C ASP A 172 -8.42 -6.28 10.82
N LEU A 173 -7.63 -5.46 10.16
CA LEU A 173 -6.18 -5.43 10.27
C LEU A 173 -5.75 -4.07 10.83
N THR A 174 -5.02 -4.10 11.93
CA THR A 174 -4.45 -2.89 12.53
C THR A 174 -2.96 -3.07 12.73
N TYR A 175 -2.18 -2.03 12.46
CA TYR A 175 -0.75 -2.01 12.73
C TYR A 175 -0.30 -0.66 13.28
N SER A 176 0.45 -0.71 14.39
CA SER A 176 1.10 0.45 14.99
C SER A 176 2.57 0.49 14.57
N LEU A 177 2.99 1.60 14.01
CA LEU A 177 4.37 1.85 13.62
C LEU A 177 5.23 2.02 14.88
N GLU A 178 6.46 1.50 14.85
CA GLU A 178 7.43 1.72 15.94
C GLU A 178 7.74 3.21 16.16
N LYS A 179 7.70 3.99 15.07
CA LYS A 179 7.86 5.44 15.07
C LYS A 179 6.86 6.05 14.08
N PRO A 180 6.14 7.12 14.47
CA PRO A 180 5.28 7.84 13.55
C PRO A 180 6.06 8.29 12.31
N GLN A 181 5.46 8.14 11.12
CA GLN A 181 6.05 8.50 9.84
C GLN A 181 5.30 9.70 9.25
N LYS A 182 6.02 10.60 8.57
CA LYS A 182 5.39 11.68 7.80
C LYS A 182 5.04 11.15 6.41
N VAL A 183 3.77 10.87 6.18
CA VAL A 183 3.24 10.25 4.96
C VAL A 183 2.65 11.31 4.04
N ILE A 184 2.91 11.20 2.74
CA ILE A 184 2.37 12.11 1.69
C ILE A 184 1.37 11.43 0.76
N ALA A 185 1.39 10.11 0.68
CA ALA A 185 0.45 9.34 -0.11
C ALA A 185 0.32 7.92 0.45
N ILE A 186 -0.78 7.27 0.11
CA ILE A 186 -1.01 5.85 0.34
C ILE A 186 -0.95 5.12 -0.99
N TRP A 187 -0.31 3.96 -1.01
CA TRP A 187 -0.25 3.08 -2.16
C TRP A 187 -0.81 1.71 -1.78
N LEU A 188 -1.95 1.32 -2.38
CA LEU A 188 -2.44 -0.06 -2.32
C LEU A 188 -1.86 -0.89 -3.47
N SER A 189 -1.25 -2.02 -3.12
CA SER A 189 -0.73 -3.01 -4.07
C SER A 189 -1.39 -4.35 -3.76
N ILE A 190 -2.10 -4.88 -4.75
CA ILE A 190 -2.98 -6.04 -4.66
C ILE A 190 -2.73 -6.83 -5.94
N ASP A 191 -1.91 -7.86 -5.85
CA ASP A 191 -1.20 -8.43 -7.01
C ASP A 191 -1.48 -9.94 -7.12
N GLY A 192 -1.70 -10.41 -8.35
CA GLY A 192 -1.94 -11.82 -8.65
C GLY A 192 -1.32 -12.30 -9.96
N ASP A 193 -0.44 -11.53 -10.57
CA ASP A 193 0.15 -11.81 -11.88
C ASP A 193 1.21 -12.91 -11.84
N ASP A 194 2.04 -12.97 -10.79
CA ASP A 194 3.14 -13.93 -10.67
C ASP A 194 2.63 -15.37 -10.56
N THR A 195 1.59 -15.59 -9.74
CA THR A 195 0.99 -16.90 -9.45
C THR A 195 -0.29 -17.18 -10.23
N ARG A 196 -0.67 -16.27 -11.12
CA ARG A 196 -1.92 -16.35 -11.90
C ARG A 196 -3.14 -16.53 -10.99
N SER A 197 -3.16 -15.77 -9.90
CA SER A 197 -4.22 -15.77 -8.91
C SER A 197 -5.45 -15.02 -9.42
N ASN A 198 -6.61 -15.37 -8.86
CA ASN A 198 -7.91 -14.81 -9.24
C ASN A 198 -8.74 -14.60 -7.96
N TYR A 199 -8.99 -13.36 -7.60
CA TYR A 199 -9.66 -13.02 -6.36
C TYR A 199 -10.15 -11.57 -6.38
N THR A 200 -10.96 -11.23 -5.40
CA THR A 200 -11.38 -9.86 -5.13
C THR A 200 -10.99 -9.50 -3.71
N THR A 201 -10.34 -8.34 -3.56
CA THR A 201 -10.15 -7.68 -2.25
C THR A 201 -11.07 -6.48 -2.21
N THR A 202 -11.97 -6.45 -1.24
CA THR A 202 -12.81 -5.27 -0.95
C THR A 202 -12.26 -4.56 0.27
N ILE A 203 -11.94 -3.27 0.15
CA ILE A 203 -11.56 -2.40 1.26
C ILE A 203 -12.79 -1.61 1.70
N ASN A 204 -13.35 -1.94 2.86
CA ASN A 204 -14.52 -1.26 3.41
C ASN A 204 -14.14 0.03 4.14
N SER A 205 -12.98 0.05 4.81
CA SER A 205 -12.47 1.21 5.54
C SER A 205 -10.95 1.21 5.54
N LEU A 206 -10.36 2.39 5.47
CA LEU A 206 -8.92 2.62 5.62
C LEU A 206 -8.70 3.91 6.42
N VAL A 207 -8.13 3.76 7.61
CA VAL A 207 -7.93 4.85 8.58
C VAL A 207 -6.46 5.00 8.91
N LEU A 208 -6.00 6.24 8.89
CA LEU A 208 -4.67 6.65 9.32
C LEU A 208 -4.81 7.45 10.61
N GLU A 209 -4.06 7.11 11.64
CA GLU A 209 -4.02 7.88 12.90
C GLU A 209 -2.60 8.35 13.19
N GLY A 210 -2.45 9.57 13.71
CA GLY A 210 -1.18 10.22 14.01
C GLY A 210 -0.67 10.10 15.44
#